data_AF-A0A1E1WRX2-F1
#
_entry.id   AF-A0A1E1WRX2-F1
#
_cell.length_a   1.000
_cell.length_b   1.000
_cell.length_c   1.000
_cell.angle_alpha   90.00
_cell.angle_beta   90.00
_cell.angle_gamma   90.00
#
_symmetry.space_group_name_H-M   'P 1'
#
loop_
_entity.id
_entity.type
_entity.pdbx_description
1 polymer ?
#
loop_
_entity_poly.entity_id
_entity_poly.type
_entity_poly.pdbx_seq_one_letter_code
_entity_poly.pdbx_strand_id
1 'polypeptide(L)'
;HRVAEKIRSEYPDVDTLIANGKKIFLKSPSRVKLLKDMYPNLPLPPQPIITRWGTWLAAASYYVKYFDEIKHILTCLRSSEAVSIKNAKNIINKDNIRNDLNFIDENFKIIQIALTNLQKRDRSIVESFQIFDEVRSVVNWSMSSPIQNKLEAVISRNPDIDIIRTFSEQIASGSATDDILIWKFAPLTSVEVERTFSTYKWILNVKRNRLKLANMEKIIVIYFNSTENENAISNVEEIDSENEDDD
;
A
#
# COMPACT_ATOMS: atom_id res chain seq x y z
N HIS A 1 -0.77 -6.49 4.43
CA HIS A 1 -0.69 -5.39 5.43
C HIS A 1 -0.14 -5.80 6.79
N ARG A 2 -0.66 -6.85 7.44
CA ARG A 2 -0.22 -7.26 8.79
C ARG A 2 1.25 -7.68 8.90
N VAL A 3 1.83 -8.19 7.82
CA VAL A 3 3.26 -8.49 7.74
C VAL A 3 4.09 -7.20 7.70
N ALA A 4 3.71 -6.23 6.85
CA ALA A 4 4.36 -4.91 6.82
C ALA A 4 4.29 -4.17 8.17
N GLU A 5 3.18 -4.31 8.90
CA GLU A 5 3.05 -3.81 10.28
C GLU A 5 4.11 -4.42 11.22
N LYS A 6 4.33 -5.73 11.10
CA LYS A 6 5.32 -6.45 11.90
C LYS A 6 6.74 -6.05 11.52
N ILE A 7 7.05 -5.94 10.23
CA ILE A 7 8.35 -5.43 9.75
C ILE A 7 8.64 -4.08 10.40
N ARG A 8 7.70 -3.12 10.30
CA ARG A 8 7.86 -1.81 10.95
C ARG A 8 8.20 -1.91 12.44
N SER A 9 7.55 -2.81 13.19
CA SER A 9 7.84 -2.96 14.62
C SER A 9 9.24 -3.51 14.94
N GLU A 10 9.86 -4.23 14.00
CA GLU A 10 11.25 -4.71 14.16
C GLU A 10 12.28 -3.59 13.89
N TYR A 11 11.90 -2.48 13.24
CA TYR A 11 12.79 -1.36 12.89
C TYR A 11 12.32 -0.03 13.50
N PRO A 12 12.37 0.13 14.84
CA PRO A 12 11.87 1.32 15.54
C PRO A 12 12.61 2.61 15.17
N ASP A 13 13.91 2.53 14.84
CA ASP A 13 14.68 3.69 14.39
C ASP A 13 14.23 4.18 13.01
N VAL A 14 14.03 3.26 12.06
CA VAL A 14 13.48 3.58 10.73
C VAL A 14 12.07 4.16 10.86
N ASP A 15 11.23 3.56 11.71
CA ASP A 15 9.88 4.06 11.99
C ASP A 15 9.91 5.49 12.55
N THR A 16 10.85 5.74 13.48
CA THR A 16 11.06 7.07 14.07
C THR A 16 11.52 8.08 13.01
N LEU A 17 12.43 7.71 12.12
CA LEU A 17 12.89 8.57 11.02
C LEU A 17 11.74 8.97 10.11
N ILE A 18 10.98 8.00 9.62
CA ILE A 18 9.84 8.21 8.71
C ILE A 18 8.77 9.08 9.39
N ALA A 19 8.42 8.78 10.64
CA ALA A 19 7.41 9.53 11.38
C ALA A 19 7.82 10.99 11.63
N ASN A 20 9.10 11.25 11.90
CA ASN A 20 9.60 12.61 12.12
C ASN A 20 9.79 13.38 10.81
N GLY A 21 10.25 12.73 9.73
CA GLY A 21 10.38 13.38 8.44
C GLY A 21 9.07 13.95 7.92
N LYS A 22 7.98 13.19 8.04
CA LYS A 22 6.63 13.71 7.78
C LYS A 22 6.34 15.00 8.55
N LYS A 23 6.59 15.00 9.87
CA LYS A 23 6.30 16.14 10.76
C LYS A 23 7.13 17.38 10.43
N ILE A 24 8.31 17.21 9.85
CA ILE A 24 9.20 18.33 9.49
C ILE A 24 8.58 19.17 8.37
N PHE A 25 7.89 18.56 7.41
CA PHE A 25 7.41 19.27 6.22
C PHE A 25 5.89 19.54 6.20
N LEU A 26 5.08 18.73 6.92
CA LEU A 26 3.61 18.72 6.81
C LEU A 26 2.90 20.08 7.00
N LYS A 27 3.50 21.04 7.72
CA LYS A 27 2.90 22.36 8.01
C LYS A 27 3.93 23.48 8.05
N SER A 28 4.95 23.42 7.21
CA SER A 28 6.00 24.45 7.22
C SER A 28 6.41 24.87 5.83
N PRO A 29 5.75 25.90 5.28
CA PRO A 29 6.08 26.45 3.96
C PRO A 29 7.56 26.82 3.84
N SER A 30 8.15 27.38 4.90
CA SER A 30 9.58 27.72 4.95
C SER A 30 10.51 26.53 4.76
N ARG A 31 10.21 25.38 5.39
CA ARG A 31 11.03 24.16 5.29
C ARG A 31 10.81 23.43 3.97
N VAL A 32 9.59 23.46 3.44
CA VAL A 32 9.28 22.98 2.10
C VAL A 32 10.01 23.82 1.05
N LYS A 33 10.02 25.15 1.21
CA LYS A 33 10.76 26.07 0.35
C LYS A 33 12.26 25.77 0.40
N LEU A 34 12.85 25.64 1.60
CA LEU A 34 14.25 25.25 1.75
C LEU A 34 14.58 23.94 1.00
N LEU A 35 13.73 22.91 1.15
CA LEU A 35 13.90 21.64 0.44
C LEU A 35 13.89 21.84 -1.07
N LYS A 36 12.96 22.63 -1.60
CA LYS A 36 12.84 22.90 -3.04
C LYS A 36 13.94 23.81 -3.58
N ASP A 37 14.42 24.76 -2.78
CA ASP A 37 15.54 25.64 -3.15
C ASP A 37 16.86 24.84 -3.23
N MET A 38 17.06 23.87 -2.32
CA MET A 38 18.26 23.01 -2.33
C MET A 38 18.17 21.87 -3.35
N TYR A 39 16.99 21.25 -3.47
CA TYR A 39 16.75 20.08 -4.31
C TYR A 39 15.37 20.20 -5.00
N PRO A 40 15.29 20.92 -6.13
CA PRO A 40 14.01 21.19 -6.82
C PRO A 40 13.21 19.92 -7.17
N ASN A 41 13.93 18.89 -7.62
CA ASN A 41 13.38 17.62 -8.09
C ASN A 41 13.12 16.60 -6.98
N LEU A 42 13.48 16.90 -5.72
CA LEU A 42 13.24 16.00 -4.59
C LEU A 42 11.74 16.02 -4.24
N PRO A 43 11.03 14.88 -4.23
CA PRO A 43 9.66 14.83 -3.75
C PRO A 43 9.62 15.09 -2.24
N LEU A 44 8.48 15.53 -1.71
CA LEU A 44 8.33 15.62 -0.25
C LEU A 44 8.32 14.21 0.36
N PRO A 45 8.86 14.03 1.58
CA PRO A 45 8.80 12.74 2.24
C PRO A 45 7.36 12.22 2.30
N PRO A 46 7.12 10.97 1.89
CA PRO A 46 5.79 10.40 1.81
C PRO A 46 5.17 10.30 3.20
N GLN A 47 3.84 10.23 3.23
CA GLN A 47 3.08 10.11 4.47
C GLN A 47 2.51 8.70 4.59
N PRO A 48 3.08 7.85 5.47
CA PRO A 48 2.49 6.55 5.71
C PRO A 48 1.07 6.68 6.26
N ILE A 49 0.19 5.86 5.71
CA ILE A 49 -1.20 5.69 6.16
C ILE A 49 -1.18 4.55 7.18
N ILE A 50 -1.60 4.83 8.41
CA ILE A 50 -1.52 3.89 9.56
C ILE A 50 -2.28 2.59 9.27
N THR A 51 -3.38 2.64 8.52
CA THR A 51 -4.16 1.43 8.16
C THR A 51 -3.61 0.70 6.94
N ARG A 52 -2.70 1.32 6.16
CA ARG A 52 -2.10 0.76 4.94
C ARG A 52 -0.59 0.73 5.05
N TRP A 53 -0.06 -0.17 5.87
CA TRP A 53 1.38 -0.28 6.15
C TRP A 53 2.27 -0.56 4.93
N GLY A 54 1.74 -0.89 3.75
CA GLY A 54 2.53 -0.89 2.51
C GLY A 54 3.08 0.50 2.15
N THR A 55 2.37 1.57 2.54
CA THR A 55 2.84 2.96 2.38
C THR A 55 4.03 3.30 3.28
N TRP A 56 4.22 2.56 4.37
CA TRP A 56 5.42 2.71 5.21
C TRP A 56 6.64 2.09 4.54
N LEU A 57 6.49 0.94 3.88
CA LEU A 57 7.56 0.34 3.07
C LEU A 57 7.95 1.27 1.90
N ALA A 58 6.97 1.86 1.20
CA ALA A 58 7.25 2.88 0.18
C ALA A 58 7.99 4.09 0.75
N ALA A 59 7.71 4.48 2.00
CA ALA A 59 8.44 5.54 2.68
C ALA A 59 9.88 5.12 2.99
N ALA A 60 10.13 3.89 3.42
CA ALA A 60 11.49 3.37 3.59
C ALA A 60 12.27 3.42 2.26
N SER A 61 11.67 2.98 1.15
CA SER A 61 12.26 3.09 -0.20
C SER A 61 12.60 4.52 -0.60
N TYR A 62 11.75 5.49 -0.24
CA TYR A 62 12.05 6.91 -0.45
C TYR A 62 13.32 7.33 0.30
N TYR A 63 13.46 6.93 1.56
CA TYR A 63 14.64 7.27 2.37
C TYR A 63 15.92 6.58 1.88
N VAL A 64 15.83 5.39 1.32
CA VAL A 64 16.97 4.75 0.62
C VAL A 64 17.38 5.58 -0.59
N LYS A 65 16.42 5.94 -1.44
CA LYS A 65 16.67 6.66 -2.69
C LYS A 65 17.25 8.07 -2.48
N TYR A 66 16.80 8.78 -1.44
CA TYR A 66 17.15 10.17 -1.20
C TYR A 66 17.88 10.40 0.14
N PHE A 67 18.62 9.39 0.58
CA PHE A 67 19.23 9.38 1.91
C PHE A 67 20.15 10.59 2.12
N ASP A 68 21.05 10.84 1.17
CA ASP A 68 22.10 11.84 1.29
C ASP A 68 21.53 13.26 1.18
N GLU A 69 20.56 13.48 0.28
CA GLU A 69 19.85 14.76 0.14
C GLU A 69 19.05 15.10 1.39
N ILE A 70 18.32 14.12 1.95
CA ILE A 70 17.56 14.33 3.19
C ILE A 70 18.51 14.56 4.37
N LYS A 71 19.63 13.85 4.45
CA LYS A 71 20.66 14.07 5.46
C LYS A 71 21.20 15.50 5.38
N HIS A 72 21.50 15.99 4.17
CA HIS A 72 21.96 17.35 3.97
C HIS A 72 20.89 18.40 4.35
N ILE A 73 19.64 18.23 3.92
CA ILE A 73 18.55 19.15 4.32
C ILE A 73 18.43 19.21 5.85
N LEU A 74 18.53 18.06 6.52
CA LEU A 74 18.45 18.02 7.97
C LEU A 74 19.58 18.83 8.62
N THR A 75 20.83 18.81 8.11
CA THR A 75 21.91 19.60 8.71
C THR A 75 21.62 21.11 8.67
N CYS A 76 20.97 21.59 7.62
CA CYS A 76 20.58 23.00 7.45
C CYS A 76 19.46 23.46 8.40
N LEU A 77 18.68 22.55 8.98
CA LEU A 77 17.59 22.90 9.91
C LEU A 77 18.08 23.08 11.34
N ARG A 78 17.54 24.05 12.09
CA ARG A 78 17.93 24.23 13.50
C ARG A 78 17.19 23.25 14.41
N SER A 79 17.93 22.53 15.26
CA SER A 79 17.37 21.51 16.17
C SER A 79 16.42 22.09 17.22
N SER A 80 16.50 23.41 17.49
CA SER A 80 15.62 24.12 18.42
C SER A 80 14.24 24.44 17.85
N GLU A 81 14.05 24.41 16.52
CA GLU A 81 12.80 24.81 15.87
C GLU A 81 11.68 23.77 16.04
N ALA A 82 12.04 22.49 16.15
CA ALA A 82 11.08 21.42 16.40
C ALA A 82 11.75 20.17 16.97
N VAL A 83 11.05 19.50 17.90
CA VAL A 83 11.46 18.18 18.44
C VAL A 83 11.62 17.15 17.32
N SER A 84 10.80 17.21 16.27
CA SER A 84 10.92 16.31 15.12
C SER A 84 12.22 16.47 14.35
N ILE A 85 12.77 17.69 14.26
CA ILE A 85 14.07 17.96 13.61
C ILE A 85 15.19 17.35 14.46
N LYS A 86 15.17 17.59 15.78
CA LYS A 86 16.15 17.00 16.71
C LYS A 86 16.15 15.46 16.62
N ASN A 87 14.97 14.84 16.65
CA ASN A 87 14.85 13.39 16.56
C ASN A 87 15.32 12.85 15.21
N ALA A 88 14.91 13.46 14.09
CA ALA A 88 15.36 13.03 12.76
C ALA A 88 16.88 13.13 12.60
N LYS A 89 17.50 14.22 13.09
CA LYS A 89 18.96 14.38 13.11
C LYS A 89 19.66 13.31 13.94
N ASN A 90 19.14 12.98 15.11
CA ASN A 90 19.74 11.96 15.96
C ASN A 90 19.71 10.59 15.27
N ILE A 91 18.59 10.25 14.63
CA ILE A 91 18.43 8.94 13.97
C ILE A 91 19.24 8.85 12.67
N ILE A 92 19.21 9.87 11.80
CA ILE A 92 19.88 9.80 10.49
C ILE A 92 21.41 9.76 10.57
N ASN A 93 21.95 10.11 11.74
CA ASN A 93 23.38 10.05 12.03
C ASN A 93 23.81 8.76 12.77
N LYS A 94 22.89 7.83 13.06
CA LYS A 94 23.25 6.51 13.56
C LYS A 94 23.92 5.69 12.45
N ASP A 95 24.94 4.91 12.80
CA ASP A 95 25.71 4.15 11.81
C ASP A 95 24.88 3.05 11.10
N ASN A 96 23.90 2.48 11.80
CA ASN A 96 23.07 1.37 11.28
C ASN A 96 21.89 1.82 10.40
N ILE A 97 21.45 3.08 10.47
CA ILE A 97 20.18 3.50 9.86
C ILE A 97 20.15 3.31 8.34
N ARG A 98 21.28 3.55 7.66
CA ARG A 98 21.39 3.36 6.20
C ARG A 98 21.34 1.88 5.85
N ASN A 99 22.00 1.03 6.64
CA ASN A 99 21.99 -0.42 6.45
C ASN A 99 20.59 -1.00 6.71
N ASP A 100 19.92 -0.56 7.77
CA ASP A 100 18.55 -1.00 8.09
C ASP A 100 17.56 -0.59 6.99
N LEU A 101 17.66 0.65 6.48
CA LEU A 101 16.86 1.13 5.35
C LEU A 101 17.09 0.29 4.07
N ASN A 102 18.36 0.06 3.71
CA ASN A 102 18.71 -0.74 2.54
C ASN A 102 18.21 -2.19 2.69
N PHE A 103 18.40 -2.79 3.87
CA PHE A 103 17.92 -4.13 4.14
C PHE A 103 16.39 -4.23 3.99
N ILE A 104 15.64 -3.24 4.50
CA ILE A 104 14.19 -3.20 4.33
C ILE A 104 13.80 -3.09 2.86
N ASP A 105 14.45 -2.23 2.09
CA ASP A 105 14.13 -2.04 0.67
C ASP A 105 14.46 -3.30 -0.15
N GLU A 106 15.64 -3.87 0.03
CA GLU A 106 16.08 -5.07 -0.69
C GLU A 106 15.21 -6.29 -0.40
N ASN A 107 14.79 -6.48 0.86
CA ASN A 107 14.10 -7.70 1.28
C ASN A 107 12.57 -7.57 1.32
N PHE A 108 12.03 -6.36 1.52
CA PHE A 108 10.60 -6.18 1.80
C PHE A 108 9.86 -5.25 0.83
N LYS A 109 10.55 -4.59 -0.11
CA LYS A 109 9.88 -3.77 -1.14
C LYS A 109 8.89 -4.58 -1.98
N ILE A 110 9.16 -5.85 -2.22
CA ILE A 110 8.23 -6.75 -2.91
C ILE A 110 6.85 -6.81 -2.26
N ILE A 111 6.78 -6.71 -0.92
CA ILE A 111 5.51 -6.71 -0.19
C ILE A 111 4.71 -5.44 -0.52
N GLN A 112 5.37 -4.30 -0.70
CA GLN A 112 4.71 -3.06 -1.12
C GLN A 112 4.16 -3.15 -2.54
N ILE A 113 4.96 -3.70 -3.46
CA ILE A 113 4.55 -3.91 -4.86
C ILE A 113 3.36 -4.87 -4.92
N ALA A 114 3.45 -6.01 -4.23
CA ALA A 114 2.39 -7.00 -4.15
C ALA A 114 1.09 -6.42 -3.55
N LEU A 115 1.18 -5.64 -2.47
CA LEU A 115 0.00 -4.98 -1.90
C LEU A 115 -0.65 -4.01 -2.89
N THR A 116 0.14 -3.29 -3.67
CA THR A 116 -0.39 -2.37 -4.70
C THR A 116 -1.08 -3.17 -5.80
N ASN A 117 -0.47 -4.26 -6.27
CA ASN A 117 -1.00 -5.09 -7.35
C ASN A 117 -2.25 -5.88 -6.95
N LEU A 118 -2.33 -6.38 -5.71
CA LEU A 118 -3.49 -7.08 -5.16
C LEU A 118 -4.66 -6.15 -4.82
N GLN A 119 -4.45 -4.84 -4.88
CA GLN A 119 -5.48 -3.81 -4.66
C GLN A 119 -6.03 -3.21 -5.96
N LYS A 120 -5.42 -3.53 -7.10
CA LYS A 120 -5.96 -3.16 -8.41
C LYS A 120 -7.24 -3.95 -8.68
N ARG A 121 -8.19 -3.32 -9.37
CA ARG A 121 -9.38 -4.00 -9.89
C ARG A 121 -8.96 -4.86 -11.09
N ASP A 122 -9.76 -5.87 -11.42
CA ASP A 122 -9.64 -6.68 -12.64
C ASP A 122 -8.52 -7.73 -12.67
N ARG A 123 -7.96 -8.08 -11.51
CA ARG A 123 -7.00 -9.18 -11.41
C ARG A 123 -7.72 -10.50 -11.18
N SER A 124 -7.32 -11.55 -11.91
CA SER A 124 -7.84 -12.89 -11.65
C SER A 124 -7.29 -13.48 -10.35
N ILE A 125 -7.99 -14.48 -9.80
CA ILE A 125 -7.48 -15.21 -8.63
C ILE A 125 -6.16 -15.94 -8.95
N VAL A 126 -5.98 -16.40 -10.20
CA VAL A 126 -4.75 -17.06 -10.67
C VAL A 126 -3.54 -16.14 -10.54
N GLU A 127 -3.62 -14.94 -11.12
CA GLU A 127 -2.55 -13.94 -11.02
C GLU A 127 -2.35 -13.46 -9.58
N SER A 128 -3.45 -13.36 -8.81
CA SER A 128 -3.37 -12.92 -7.42
C SER A 128 -2.63 -13.93 -6.55
N PHE A 129 -2.85 -15.23 -6.75
CA PHE A 129 -2.10 -16.26 -6.04
C PHE A 129 -0.63 -16.34 -6.47
N GLN A 130 -0.30 -16.09 -7.75
CA GLN A 130 1.10 -15.98 -8.19
C GLN A 130 1.86 -14.90 -7.40
N ILE A 131 1.27 -13.70 -7.27
CA ILE A 131 1.84 -12.61 -6.48
C ILE A 131 1.96 -13.01 -5.00
N PHE A 132 0.93 -13.67 -4.47
CA PHE A 132 0.93 -14.11 -3.08
C PHE A 132 2.05 -15.12 -2.80
N ASP A 133 2.24 -16.11 -3.67
CA ASP A 133 3.27 -17.13 -3.52
C ASP A 133 4.68 -16.55 -3.73
N GLU A 134 4.84 -15.55 -4.60
CA GLU A 134 6.08 -14.79 -4.75
C GLU A 134 6.47 -14.10 -3.42
N VAL A 135 5.53 -13.39 -2.79
CA VAL A 135 5.74 -12.77 -1.47
C VAL A 135 6.05 -13.83 -0.41
N ARG A 136 5.34 -14.97 -0.43
CA ARG A 136 5.55 -16.05 0.53
C ARG A 136 6.96 -16.63 0.41
N SER A 137 7.47 -16.79 -0.80
CA SER A 137 8.84 -17.29 -1.03
C SER A 137 9.88 -16.33 -0.46
N VAL A 138 9.72 -15.02 -0.67
CA VAL A 138 10.61 -13.99 -0.13
C VAL A 138 10.52 -13.89 1.39
N VAL A 139 9.37 -14.13 2.02
CA VAL A 139 9.26 -14.08 3.49
C VAL A 139 9.79 -15.36 4.16
N ASN A 140 9.72 -16.50 3.49
CA ASN A 140 10.15 -17.80 4.02
C ASN A 140 11.65 -18.07 3.94
N TRP A 141 12.44 -17.17 3.37
CA TRP A 141 13.89 -17.34 3.13
C TRP A 141 14.72 -17.64 4.40
N SER A 142 14.28 -17.20 5.58
CA SER A 142 14.91 -17.55 6.86
C SER A 142 13.91 -18.26 7.76
N MET A 143 14.06 -19.58 7.91
CA MET A 143 13.28 -20.38 8.87
C MET A 143 13.34 -19.72 10.25
N SER A 144 12.20 -19.35 10.81
CA SER A 144 11.99 -18.84 12.19
C SER A 144 12.07 -17.32 12.41
N SER A 145 11.91 -16.47 11.38
CA SER A 145 11.84 -15.01 11.63
C SER A 145 10.49 -14.59 12.27
N PRO A 146 10.46 -13.51 13.09
CA PRO A 146 9.21 -12.93 13.60
C PRO A 146 8.23 -12.52 12.49
N ILE A 147 8.75 -12.23 11.30
CA ILE A 147 8.00 -11.83 10.11
C ILE A 147 7.31 -13.05 9.48
N GLN A 148 8.03 -14.17 9.35
CA GLN A 148 7.48 -15.43 8.88
C GLN A 148 6.37 -15.94 9.80
N ASN A 149 6.62 -15.96 11.11
CA ASN A 149 5.62 -16.37 12.10
C ASN A 149 4.34 -15.51 11.99
N LYS A 150 4.50 -14.22 11.67
CA LYS A 150 3.36 -13.34 11.43
C LYS A 150 2.60 -13.69 10.16
N LEU A 151 3.28 -14.01 9.07
CA LEU A 151 2.64 -14.43 7.82
C LEU A 151 1.83 -15.71 8.03
N GLU A 152 2.44 -16.75 8.60
CA GLU A 152 1.77 -18.04 8.85
C GLU A 152 0.59 -17.89 9.84
N ALA A 153 0.74 -17.06 10.88
CA ALA A 153 -0.36 -16.77 11.80
C ALA A 153 -1.52 -15.98 11.16
N VAL A 154 -1.27 -15.24 10.07
CA VAL A 154 -2.33 -14.57 9.30
C VAL A 154 -3.01 -15.57 8.37
N ILE A 155 -2.26 -16.44 7.70
CA ILE A 155 -2.80 -17.47 6.81
C ILE A 155 -3.69 -18.43 7.59
N SER A 156 -3.23 -18.94 8.73
CA SER A 156 -3.99 -19.92 9.54
C SER A 156 -5.32 -19.39 10.09
N ARG A 157 -5.51 -18.06 10.15
CA ARG A 157 -6.77 -17.43 10.56
C ARG A 157 -7.77 -17.28 9.42
N ASN A 158 -7.37 -17.57 8.18
CA ASN A 158 -8.17 -17.43 6.97
C ASN A 158 -8.18 -18.75 6.19
N PRO A 159 -8.77 -19.83 6.73
CA PRO A 159 -8.75 -21.15 6.10
C PRO A 159 -9.43 -21.18 4.72
N ASP A 160 -10.35 -20.25 4.46
CA ASP A 160 -11.02 -20.12 3.15
C ASP A 160 -10.04 -19.84 2.00
N ILE A 161 -8.82 -19.38 2.31
CA ILE A 161 -7.76 -19.17 1.31
C ILE A 161 -7.43 -20.47 0.56
N ASP A 162 -7.52 -21.63 1.23
CA ASP A 162 -7.22 -22.93 0.62
C ASP A 162 -8.33 -23.35 -0.36
N ILE A 163 -9.59 -23.04 -0.03
CA ILE A 163 -10.74 -23.27 -0.92
C ILE A 163 -10.60 -22.43 -2.19
N ILE A 164 -10.30 -21.13 -2.03
CA ILE A 164 -10.14 -20.22 -3.18
C ILE A 164 -8.89 -20.60 -4.00
N ARG A 165 -7.84 -21.15 -3.36
CA ARG A 165 -6.67 -21.70 -4.05
C ARG A 165 -7.04 -22.89 -4.93
N THR A 166 -7.88 -23.81 -4.47
CA THR A 166 -8.40 -24.90 -5.31
C THR A 166 -9.17 -24.38 -6.51
N PHE A 167 -9.99 -23.33 -6.36
CA PHE A 167 -10.66 -22.69 -7.49
C PHE A 167 -9.66 -22.11 -8.49
N SER A 168 -8.62 -21.43 -7.99
CA SER A 168 -7.55 -20.89 -8.84
C SER A 168 -6.84 -21.97 -9.64
N GLU A 169 -6.52 -23.11 -9.03
CA GLU A 169 -5.87 -24.23 -9.70
C GLU A 169 -6.75 -24.82 -10.83
N GLN A 170 -8.05 -24.99 -10.58
CA GLN A 170 -9.00 -25.49 -11.58
C GLN A 170 -9.23 -24.50 -12.73
N ILE A 171 -9.22 -23.19 -12.45
CA ILE A 171 -9.30 -22.17 -13.50
C ILE A 171 -8.02 -22.18 -14.34
N ALA A 172 -6.85 -22.30 -13.71
CA ALA A 172 -5.57 -22.34 -14.41
C ALA A 172 -5.41 -23.59 -15.29
N SER A 173 -5.92 -24.74 -14.85
CA SER A 173 -5.90 -26.00 -15.62
C SER A 173 -6.97 -26.10 -16.71
N GLY A 174 -7.94 -25.17 -16.73
CA GLY A 174 -9.10 -25.22 -17.63
C GLY A 174 -10.14 -26.27 -17.25
N SER A 175 -10.08 -26.84 -16.03
CA SER A 175 -11.04 -27.84 -15.54
C SER A 175 -12.17 -27.25 -14.68
N ALA A 176 -12.24 -25.93 -14.54
CA ALA A 176 -13.25 -25.25 -13.74
C ALA A 176 -14.65 -25.40 -14.33
N THR A 177 -15.63 -25.67 -13.46
CA THR A 177 -17.06 -25.62 -13.80
C THR A 177 -17.57 -24.18 -13.86
N ASP A 178 -18.75 -23.96 -14.44
CA ASP A 178 -19.39 -22.63 -14.48
C ASP A 178 -19.55 -22.02 -13.09
N ASP A 179 -19.90 -22.83 -12.08
CA ASP A 179 -20.02 -22.41 -10.67
C ASP A 179 -18.69 -21.96 -10.04
N ILE A 180 -17.55 -22.34 -10.64
CA ILE A 180 -16.22 -21.93 -10.19
C ILE A 180 -15.74 -20.73 -11.01
N LEU A 181 -16.10 -20.66 -12.29
CA LEU A 181 -15.74 -19.54 -13.17
C LEU A 181 -16.28 -18.19 -12.67
N ILE A 182 -17.40 -18.16 -11.95
CA ILE A 182 -17.91 -16.94 -11.30
C ILE A 182 -16.91 -16.35 -10.29
N TRP A 183 -15.99 -17.16 -9.74
CA TRP A 183 -14.96 -16.73 -8.79
C TRP A 183 -13.68 -16.25 -9.45
N LYS A 184 -13.58 -16.28 -10.79
CA LYS A 184 -12.36 -15.94 -11.53
C LYS A 184 -11.75 -14.60 -11.12
N PHE A 185 -12.59 -13.62 -10.82
CA PHE A 185 -12.19 -12.26 -10.42
C PHE A 185 -12.54 -11.93 -8.97
N ALA A 186 -12.72 -12.94 -8.12
CA ALA A 186 -12.99 -12.73 -6.71
C ALA A 186 -11.81 -12.01 -6.03
N PRO A 187 -12.03 -10.90 -5.31
CA PRO A 187 -10.94 -10.17 -4.69
C PRO A 187 -10.35 -10.96 -3.51
N LEU A 188 -9.04 -11.22 -3.53
CA LEU A 188 -8.32 -11.85 -2.41
C LEU A 188 -8.05 -10.89 -1.24
N THR A 189 -8.34 -9.60 -1.41
CA THR A 189 -8.11 -8.58 -0.38
C THR A 189 -9.41 -7.94 0.06
N SER A 190 -9.49 -7.55 1.33
CA SER A 190 -10.66 -6.86 1.89
C SER A 190 -10.80 -5.40 1.43
N VAL A 191 -9.95 -4.94 0.51
CA VAL A 191 -9.93 -3.53 0.08
C VAL A 191 -11.19 -3.17 -0.70
N GLU A 192 -11.78 -4.09 -1.45
CA GLU A 192 -13.09 -3.86 -2.08
C GLU A 192 -14.21 -3.71 -1.06
N VAL A 193 -14.16 -4.46 0.05
CA VAL A 193 -15.11 -4.28 1.16
C VAL A 193 -14.94 -2.89 1.79
N GLU A 194 -13.71 -2.40 1.96
CA GLU A 194 -13.47 -1.04 2.45
C GLU A 194 -13.98 0.04 1.47
N ARG A 195 -13.79 -0.16 0.16
CA ARG A 195 -14.31 0.73 -0.89
C ARG A 195 -15.83 0.78 -0.87
N THR A 196 -16.51 -0.36 -0.73
CA THR A 196 -17.99 -0.40 -0.65
C THR A 196 -18.54 0.29 0.61
N PHE A 197 -17.84 0.28 1.74
CA PHE A 197 -18.27 1.06 2.92
C PHE A 197 -18.30 2.57 2.65
N SER A 198 -17.40 3.09 1.81
CA SER A 198 -17.42 4.50 1.41
C SER A 198 -18.68 4.82 0.60
N THR A 199 -19.10 3.90 -0.27
CA THR A 199 -20.39 3.97 -0.98
C THR A 199 -21.56 3.94 0.01
N TYR A 200 -21.55 3.01 0.96
CA TYR A 200 -22.62 2.87 1.94
C TYR A 200 -22.76 4.08 2.84
N LYS A 201 -21.69 4.83 3.12
CA LYS A 201 -21.76 6.09 3.87
C LYS A 201 -22.74 7.08 3.24
N TRP A 202 -22.82 7.15 1.91
CA TRP A 202 -23.79 7.99 1.21
C TRP A 202 -25.21 7.43 1.29
N ILE A 203 -25.34 6.11 1.18
CA ILE A 203 -26.64 5.42 1.15
C ILE A 203 -27.28 5.42 2.55
N LEU A 204 -26.52 5.04 3.58
CA LEU A 204 -26.93 4.85 4.97
C LEU A 204 -26.76 6.10 5.84
N ASN A 205 -26.90 7.28 5.24
CA ASN A 205 -26.80 8.55 5.97
C ASN A 205 -27.94 8.70 7.00
N VAL A 206 -27.65 9.26 8.17
CA VAL A 206 -28.59 9.56 9.27
C VAL A 206 -29.76 10.48 8.86
N LYS A 207 -29.70 11.10 7.67
CA LYS A 207 -30.82 11.87 7.09
C LYS A 207 -31.77 11.01 6.24
N ARG A 208 -31.39 9.78 5.88
CA ARG A 208 -32.13 8.85 5.00
C ARG A 208 -32.88 7.79 5.80
N ASN A 209 -33.89 8.22 6.54
CA ASN A 209 -34.53 7.42 7.59
C ASN A 209 -35.70 6.54 7.09
N ARG A 210 -36.00 6.62 5.78
CA ARG A 210 -37.15 5.96 5.15
C ARG A 210 -36.75 5.11 3.95
N LEU A 211 -35.48 4.72 3.89
CA LEU A 211 -34.97 3.91 2.80
C LEU A 211 -35.47 2.47 2.95
N LYS A 212 -36.30 2.01 2.01
CA LYS A 212 -36.73 0.60 1.94
C LYS A 212 -35.61 -0.25 1.36
N LEU A 213 -35.57 -1.54 1.70
CA LEU A 213 -34.58 -2.50 1.19
C LEU A 213 -34.50 -2.49 -0.35
N ALA A 214 -35.64 -2.58 -1.03
CA ALA A 214 -35.70 -2.53 -2.50
C ALA A 214 -35.15 -1.21 -3.11
N ASN A 215 -35.20 -0.10 -2.37
CA ASN A 215 -34.61 1.16 -2.82
C ASN A 215 -33.09 1.18 -2.57
N MET A 216 -32.61 0.54 -1.50
CA MET A 216 -31.17 0.36 -1.27
C MET A 216 -30.53 -0.44 -2.40
N GLU A 217 -31.12 -1.59 -2.75
CA GLU A 217 -30.64 -2.46 -3.83
C GLU A 217 -30.49 -1.68 -5.13
N LYS A 218 -31.53 -0.93 -5.53
CA LYS A 218 -31.49 -0.09 -6.73
C LYS A 218 -30.38 0.96 -6.69
N ILE A 219 -30.18 1.63 -5.55
CA ILE A 219 -29.13 2.66 -5.41
C ILE A 219 -27.74 2.02 -5.49
N ILE A 220 -27.55 0.85 -4.89
CA ILE A 220 -26.27 0.12 -4.94
C ILE A 220 -25.94 -0.25 -6.39
N VAL A 221 -26.91 -0.81 -7.14
CA VAL A 221 -26.73 -1.19 -8.55
C VAL A 221 -26.43 0.03 -9.42
N ILE A 222 -27.18 1.12 -9.27
CA ILE A 222 -26.93 2.37 -10.03
C ILE A 222 -25.53 2.90 -9.74
N TYR A 223 -25.13 2.95 -8.47
CA TYR A 223 -23.82 3.44 -8.09
C TYR A 223 -22.69 2.57 -8.65
N PHE A 224 -22.80 1.25 -8.51
CA PHE A 224 -21.83 0.30 -9.05
C PHE A 224 -21.62 0.53 -10.56
N ASN A 225 -22.71 0.57 -11.33
CA ASN A 225 -22.66 0.80 -12.78
C ASN A 225 -22.10 2.19 -13.14
N SER A 226 -22.39 3.23 -12.35
CA SER A 226 -21.81 4.56 -12.59
C SER A 226 -20.30 4.59 -12.35
N THR A 227 -19.81 3.88 -11.34
CA THR A 227 -18.37 3.80 -11.05
C THR A 227 -17.59 2.94 -12.04
N GLU A 228 -18.21 1.92 -12.63
CA GLU A 228 -17.59 1.14 -13.72
C GLU A 228 -17.41 2.00 -14.97
N ASN A 229 -18.42 2.78 -15.35
CA ASN A 229 -18.32 3.70 -16.49
C ASN A 229 -17.23 4.76 -16.28
N GLU A 230 -17.10 5.34 -15.08
CA GLU A 230 -16.03 6.30 -14.79
C GLU A 230 -14.62 5.67 -14.90
N ASN A 231 -14.42 4.44 -14.40
CA ASN A 231 -13.13 3.75 -14.51
C ASN A 231 -12.85 3.29 -15.96
N ALA A 232 -13.89 2.92 -16.72
CA ALA A 232 -13.76 2.56 -18.12
C ALA A 232 -13.34 3.77 -18.98
N ILE A 233 -13.86 4.97 -18.68
CA ILE A 233 -13.47 6.21 -19.36
C ILE A 233 -12.03 6.60 -18.99
N SER A 234 -11.63 6.51 -17.71
CA SER A 234 -10.26 6.84 -17.29
C SER A 234 -9.19 5.91 -17.85
N ASN A 235 -9.51 4.62 -18.04
CA ASN A 235 -8.58 3.66 -18.62
C ASN A 235 -8.41 3.83 -20.14
N VAL A 236 -9.39 4.42 -20.83
CA VAL A 236 -9.28 4.75 -22.26
C VAL A 236 -8.39 5.99 -22.45
N GLU A 237 -8.53 7.01 -21.59
CA GLU A 237 -7.68 8.21 -21.62
C GLU A 237 -6.20 7.93 -21.32
N GLU A 238 -5.87 6.93 -20.47
CA GLU A 238 -4.48 6.51 -20.22
C GLU A 238 -3.86 5.80 -21.45
N ILE A 239 -4.63 5.00 -22.20
CA ILE A 239 -4.15 4.28 -23.39
C ILE A 239 -3.96 5.22 -24.58
N ASP A 240 -4.79 6.24 -24.73
CA ASP A 240 -4.64 7.24 -25.79
C ASP A 240 -3.39 8.12 -25.54
N SER A 241 -2.99 8.32 -24.28
CA SER A 241 -1.78 9.09 -23.93
C SER A 241 -0.45 8.34 -24.13
N GLU A 242 -0.45 7.00 -24.24
CA GLU A 242 0.75 6.21 -24.55
C GLU A 242 0.96 6.01 -26.06
N ASN A 243 -0.03 6.32 -26.90
CA ASN A 243 0.05 6.17 -28.36
C ASN A 243 0.25 7.49 -29.13
N GLU A 244 0.32 8.64 -28.44
CA GLU A 244 0.59 9.95 -29.06
C GLU A 244 2.08 10.33 -29.14
N ASP A 245 3.00 9.46 -28.67
CA ASP A 245 4.46 9.70 -28.72
C ASP A 245 5.20 8.97 -29.88
N ASP A 246 4.48 8.26 -30.76
CA ASP A 246 5.03 7.59 -31.95
C ASP A 246 4.30 8.05 -33.23
N ASP A 247 4.42 9.34 -33.59
CA ASP A 247 4.29 9.85 -34.98
C ASP A 247 5.03 11.19 -35.18
#